data_AF-G9MN71-F1
#
_entry.id   AF-G9MN71-F1
#
_cell.length_a   1.000
_cell.length_b   1.000
_cell.length_c   1.000
_cell.angle_alpha   90.00
_cell.angle_beta   90.00
_cell.angle_gamma   90.00
#
_symmetry.space_group_name_H-M   'P 1'
#
loop_
_entity.id
_entity.type
_entity.pdbx_description
1 polymer ?
#
loop_
_entity_poly.entity_id
_entity_poly.type
_entity_poly.pdbx_seq_one_letter_code
_entity_poly.pdbx_strand_id
1 'polypeptide(L)'
;MDLEVTTLTDLCSICEWTIEFNGEQIPQTSFALVDSEENAYHGFKEGMRAQQLTVEIARESLRPIPDEEIYPIFPSTGLTAAPDDCSGRYVKRTAWSTYQELKDTALLPKLMLQEAETMEFLAQNPHPNIVGYYGCRLKRGRIVGLVLETFPLKHDLAVAIQRPDLFKGLISKDRIMTGLRAAVDHLHSIGLAHNDINPANIMLGEGGEPKLIDFGSCQPVGQRLMSCGTPGWCKDMFYTSDPAHDEYGLEVLGPWLEKLISCEE
;
A
#
# COMPACT_ATOMS: atom_id res chain seq x y z
N MET A 1 17.19 -0.57 -26.07
CA MET A 1 15.93 0.16 -25.89
C MET A 1 16.27 1.26 -24.92
N ASP A 2 16.32 2.49 -25.39
CA ASP A 2 16.68 3.62 -24.53
C ASP A 2 15.52 3.85 -23.57
N LEU A 3 15.78 3.71 -22.28
CA LEU A 3 14.81 3.99 -21.23
C LEU A 3 14.41 5.47 -21.32
N GLU A 4 13.13 5.76 -21.54
CA GLU A 4 12.56 7.11 -21.65
C GLU A 4 12.50 7.85 -20.29
N VAL A 5 13.47 7.67 -19.40
CA VAL A 5 13.54 8.47 -18.16
C VAL A 5 14.06 9.84 -18.54
N THR A 6 13.21 10.82 -18.78
CA THR A 6 13.58 12.21 -19.10
C THR A 6 13.67 13.09 -17.87
N THR A 7 12.92 12.74 -16.83
CA THR A 7 12.85 13.39 -15.53
C THR A 7 12.72 12.34 -14.44
N LEU A 8 13.12 12.65 -13.20
CA LEU A 8 12.94 11.74 -12.07
C LEU A 8 11.46 11.48 -11.74
N THR A 9 10.55 12.34 -12.20
CA THR A 9 9.10 12.13 -12.09
C THR A 9 8.59 10.98 -12.96
N ASP A 10 9.39 10.50 -13.90
CA ASP A 10 9.06 9.31 -14.70
C ASP A 10 9.22 8.03 -13.85
N LEU A 11 9.97 8.09 -12.75
CA LEU A 11 10.11 6.97 -11.82
C LEU A 11 8.83 6.79 -11.01
N CYS A 12 8.34 5.56 -10.92
CA CYS A 12 7.14 5.23 -10.14
C CYS A 12 7.44 5.06 -8.64
N SER A 13 8.71 4.99 -8.26
CA SER A 13 9.15 4.91 -6.86
C SER A 13 10.56 5.44 -6.69
N ILE A 14 10.79 6.18 -5.60
CA ILE A 14 12.11 6.54 -5.07
C ILE A 14 12.03 6.39 -3.54
N CYS A 15 12.87 5.54 -2.96
CA CYS A 15 12.88 5.23 -1.54
C CYS A 15 14.29 5.37 -0.98
N GLU A 16 14.39 6.03 0.18
CA GLU A 16 15.65 6.17 0.92
C GLU A 16 15.50 5.54 2.31
N TRP A 17 16.50 4.78 2.72
CA TRP A 17 16.69 4.35 4.11
C TRP A 17 18.16 4.40 4.47
N THR A 18 18.50 4.19 5.74
CA THR A 18 19.89 4.20 6.20
C THR A 18 20.20 2.89 6.91
N ILE A 19 21.37 2.32 6.63
CA ILE A 19 21.89 1.16 7.34
C ILE A 19 23.02 1.63 8.26
N GLU A 20 23.09 1.06 9.46
CA GLU A 20 24.23 1.28 10.35
C GLU A 20 25.29 0.22 10.10
N PHE A 21 26.51 0.66 9.77
CA PHE A 21 27.66 -0.23 9.60
C PHE A 21 28.87 0.40 10.27
N ASN A 22 29.47 -0.29 11.25
CA ASN A 22 30.59 0.21 12.05
C ASN A 22 30.33 1.57 12.72
N GLY A 23 29.09 1.86 13.12
CA GLY A 23 28.68 3.14 13.71
C GLY A 23 28.52 4.28 12.70
N GLU A 24 28.72 4.01 11.41
CA GLU A 24 28.41 4.95 10.33
C GLU A 24 27.02 4.69 9.76
N GLN A 25 26.33 5.78 9.46
CA GLN A 25 24.99 5.80 8.89
C GLN A 25 25.10 5.90 7.36
N ILE A 26 24.95 4.77 6.66
CA ILE A 26 25.14 4.67 5.21
C ILE A 26 23.76 4.77 4.52
N PRO A 27 23.49 5.83 3.74
CA PRO A 27 22.22 5.95 3.05
C PRO A 27 22.12 4.95 1.90
N GLN A 28 20.91 4.46 1.65
CA GLN A 28 20.56 3.55 0.57
C GLN A 28 19.45 4.21 -0.24
N THR A 29 19.56 4.23 -1.56
CA THR A 29 18.52 4.74 -2.46
C THR A 29 18.07 3.65 -3.43
N SER A 30 16.78 3.32 -3.41
CA SER A 30 16.11 2.41 -4.32
C SER A 30 15.15 3.18 -5.20
N PHE A 31 15.01 2.81 -6.46
CA PHE A 31 14.05 3.43 -7.37
C PHE A 31 13.56 2.45 -8.42
N ALA A 32 12.36 2.69 -8.93
CA ALA A 32 11.73 1.83 -9.92
C ALA A 32 11.09 2.64 -11.05
N LEU A 33 11.02 2.02 -12.22
CA LEU A 33 10.30 2.49 -13.38
C LEU A 33 9.40 1.35 -13.88
N VAL A 34 8.18 1.70 -14.30
CA VAL A 34 7.32 0.79 -15.06
C VAL A 34 6.92 1.53 -16.33
N ASP A 35 7.23 0.94 -17.48
CA ASP A 35 6.87 1.54 -18.77
C ASP A 35 5.38 1.31 -19.12
N SER A 36 4.93 1.88 -20.24
CA SER A 36 3.56 1.74 -20.73
C SER A 36 3.19 0.30 -21.12
N GLU A 37 4.19 -0.54 -21.38
CA GLU A 37 4.04 -1.95 -21.66
C GLU A 37 4.11 -2.82 -20.40
N GLU A 38 4.14 -2.21 -19.21
CA GLU A 38 4.26 -2.89 -17.92
C GLU A 38 5.57 -3.67 -17.75
N ASN A 39 6.64 -3.31 -18.47
CA ASN A 39 7.98 -3.80 -18.16
C ASN A 39 8.51 -3.00 -16.97
N ALA A 40 8.98 -3.72 -15.95
CA ALA A 40 9.51 -3.11 -14.73
C ALA A 40 11.03 -3.05 -14.76
N TYR A 41 11.57 -1.98 -14.18
CA TYR A 41 12.99 -1.76 -14.01
C TYR A 41 13.27 -1.32 -12.58
N HIS A 42 14.35 -1.81 -12.00
CA HIS A 42 14.81 -1.43 -10.68
C HIS A 42 16.22 -0.88 -10.73
N GLY A 43 16.47 0.14 -9.93
CA GLY A 43 17.78 0.72 -9.71
C GLY A 43 18.05 0.88 -8.23
N PHE A 44 19.32 0.74 -7.85
CA PHE A 44 19.76 0.80 -6.47
C PHE A 44 21.13 1.47 -6.36
N LYS A 45 21.29 2.31 -5.35
CA LYS A 45 22.56 2.99 -5.02
C LYS A 45 22.81 2.93 -3.52
N GLU A 46 23.89 2.25 -3.18
CA GLU A 46 24.47 2.26 -1.85
C GLU A 46 25.30 3.54 -1.63
N GLY A 47 25.24 4.09 -0.43
CA GLY A 47 25.97 5.29 -0.03
C GLY A 47 25.45 6.59 -0.67
N MET A 48 24.25 6.56 -1.25
CA MET A 48 23.64 7.71 -1.94
C MET A 48 22.32 8.10 -1.28
N ARG A 49 22.13 9.40 -1.08
CA ARG A 49 20.83 9.99 -0.71
C ARG A 49 19.96 10.19 -1.96
N ALA A 50 18.64 10.10 -1.82
CA ALA A 50 17.69 10.27 -2.90
C ALA A 50 17.81 11.65 -3.57
N GLN A 51 18.16 12.68 -2.80
CA GLN A 51 18.38 14.04 -3.31
C GLN A 51 19.58 14.16 -4.26
N GLN A 52 20.49 13.18 -4.25
CA GLN A 52 21.66 13.12 -5.13
C GLN A 52 21.37 12.34 -6.42
N LEU A 53 20.21 11.68 -6.52
CA LEU A 53 19.82 10.96 -7.73
C LEU A 53 19.65 11.95 -8.88
N THR A 54 20.26 11.66 -10.03
CA THR A 54 20.03 12.39 -11.28
C THR A 54 19.43 11.46 -12.33
N VAL A 55 18.91 12.05 -13.42
CA VAL A 55 18.36 11.29 -14.55
C VAL A 55 19.43 10.37 -15.16
N GLU A 56 20.66 10.84 -15.27
CA GLU A 56 21.80 10.05 -15.78
C GLU A 56 22.08 8.85 -14.88
N ILE A 57 22.16 9.08 -13.55
CA ILE A 57 22.38 8.01 -12.58
C ILE A 57 21.23 6.98 -12.65
N ALA A 58 19.99 7.45 -12.75
CA ALA A 58 18.83 6.57 -12.86
C ALA A 58 18.92 5.70 -14.12
N ARG A 59 19.11 6.30 -15.30
CA ARG A 59 19.25 5.58 -16.59
C ARG A 59 20.38 4.55 -16.56
N GLU A 60 21.53 4.90 -16.01
CA GLU A 60 22.68 3.99 -15.94
C GLU A 60 22.49 2.83 -14.96
N SER A 61 21.59 2.97 -13.99
CA SER A 61 21.42 2.03 -12.89
C SER A 61 20.18 1.15 -13.03
N LEU A 62 19.16 1.60 -13.75
CA LEU A 62 17.95 0.80 -13.99
C LEU A 62 18.31 -0.48 -14.75
N ARG A 63 17.85 -1.61 -14.22
CA ARG A 63 17.97 -2.95 -14.82
C ARG A 63 16.57 -3.55 -14.95
N PRO A 64 16.29 -4.26 -16.06
CA PRO A 64 15.00 -4.91 -16.24
C PRO A 64 14.78 -5.97 -15.16
N ILE A 65 13.55 -6.07 -14.69
CA ILE A 65 13.09 -7.09 -13.74
C ILE A 65 12.28 -8.11 -14.54
N PRO A 66 12.63 -9.42 -14.49
CA PRO A 66 11.80 -10.47 -15.04
C PRO A 66 10.40 -10.46 -14.41
N ASP A 67 9.35 -10.63 -15.23
CA ASP A 67 7.97 -10.58 -14.75
C ASP A 67 7.70 -11.58 -13.62
N GLU A 68 8.27 -12.78 -13.68
CA GLU A 68 8.12 -13.82 -12.66
C GLU A 68 8.60 -13.42 -11.26
N GLU A 69 9.48 -12.43 -11.15
CA GLU A 69 9.98 -11.95 -9.86
C GLU A 69 8.97 -11.06 -9.13
N ILE A 70 8.02 -10.45 -9.83
CA ILE A 70 7.14 -9.41 -9.27
C ILE A 70 5.65 -9.59 -9.59
N TYR A 71 5.30 -10.20 -10.72
CA TYR A 71 3.92 -10.31 -11.19
C TYR A 71 3.45 -11.76 -11.11
N PRO A 72 2.45 -12.09 -10.28
CA PRO A 72 1.93 -13.45 -10.23
C PRO A 72 1.17 -13.79 -11.52
N ILE A 73 1.13 -15.08 -11.84
CA ILE A 73 0.29 -15.60 -12.93
C ILE A 73 -1.17 -15.37 -12.57
N PHE A 74 -1.97 -14.86 -13.50
CA PHE A 74 -3.41 -14.75 -13.30
C PHE A 74 -4.04 -16.15 -13.35
N PRO A 75 -4.75 -16.59 -12.28
CA PRO A 75 -5.37 -17.91 -12.24
C PRO A 75 -6.53 -17.99 -13.24
N SER A 76 -6.84 -19.20 -13.69
CA SER A 76 -7.94 -19.45 -14.63
C SER A 76 -9.34 -19.28 -14.03
N THR A 77 -9.45 -19.30 -12.71
CA THR A 77 -10.71 -19.16 -11.96
C THR A 77 -10.47 -18.43 -10.65
N GLY A 78 -11.50 -17.80 -10.10
CA GLY A 78 -11.48 -17.28 -8.73
C GLY A 78 -10.97 -15.86 -8.57
N LEU A 79 -10.49 -15.21 -9.64
CA LEU A 79 -10.21 -13.78 -9.66
C LEU A 79 -10.88 -13.11 -10.85
N THR A 80 -11.30 -11.87 -10.66
CA THR A 80 -11.91 -11.03 -11.67
C THR A 80 -10.83 -10.23 -12.42
N ALA A 81 -10.85 -10.27 -13.75
CA ALA A 81 -10.04 -9.36 -14.57
C ALA A 81 -10.70 -7.98 -14.58
N ALA A 82 -9.91 -6.92 -14.36
CA ALA A 82 -10.41 -5.56 -14.41
C ALA A 82 -10.77 -5.13 -15.85
N PRO A 83 -11.64 -4.12 -16.02
CA PRO A 83 -11.91 -3.52 -17.33
C PRO A 83 -10.64 -2.95 -17.98
N ASP A 84 -10.60 -2.93 -19.32
CA ASP A 84 -9.49 -2.35 -20.09
C ASP A 84 -9.30 -0.86 -19.79
N ASP A 85 -10.41 -0.12 -19.64
CA ASP A 85 -10.40 1.28 -19.25
C ASP A 85 -10.43 1.41 -17.72
N CYS A 86 -9.28 1.76 -17.14
CA CYS A 86 -9.11 2.04 -15.71
C CYS A 86 -9.11 3.54 -15.40
N SER A 87 -9.61 4.40 -16.31
CA SER A 87 -9.63 5.85 -16.10
C SER A 87 -10.41 6.24 -14.85
N GLY A 88 -9.82 7.14 -14.04
CA GLY A 88 -10.40 7.54 -12.76
C GLY A 88 -10.39 6.45 -11.69
N ARG A 89 -9.51 5.44 -11.81
CA ARG A 89 -9.30 4.38 -10.81
C ARG A 89 -7.86 4.40 -10.31
N TYR A 90 -7.67 3.88 -9.11
CA TYR A 90 -6.34 3.69 -8.56
C TYR A 90 -5.84 2.29 -8.96
N VAL A 91 -4.62 2.22 -9.48
CA VAL A 91 -3.97 0.93 -9.78
C VAL A 91 -2.88 0.71 -8.73
N LYS A 92 -3.16 -0.16 -7.75
CA LYS A 92 -2.17 -0.57 -6.76
C LYS A 92 -1.17 -1.51 -7.42
N ARG A 93 0.11 -1.16 -7.35
CA ARG A 93 1.23 -1.93 -7.94
C ARG A 93 2.05 -2.59 -6.85
N THR A 94 3.02 -3.41 -7.28
CA THR A 94 4.05 -3.97 -6.40
C THR A 94 4.69 -2.90 -5.52
N ALA A 95 4.89 -3.21 -4.24
CA ALA A 95 5.53 -2.32 -3.29
C ALA A 95 7.04 -2.19 -3.57
N TRP A 96 7.39 -1.30 -4.50
CA TRP A 96 8.77 -1.08 -4.99
C TRP A 96 9.78 -0.75 -3.89
N SER A 97 9.32 -0.14 -2.79
CA SER A 97 10.14 0.15 -1.61
C SER A 97 10.81 -1.11 -1.03
N THR A 98 10.12 -2.25 -1.09
CA THR A 98 10.59 -3.54 -0.52
C THR A 98 11.28 -4.43 -1.55
N TYR A 99 11.33 -4.02 -2.84
CA TYR A 99 11.86 -4.87 -3.91
C TYR A 99 13.31 -5.30 -3.64
N GLN A 100 14.16 -4.37 -3.21
CA GLN A 100 15.58 -4.67 -2.97
C GLN A 100 15.78 -5.74 -1.88
N GLU A 101 14.90 -5.78 -0.89
CA GLU A 101 14.94 -6.73 0.24
C GLU A 101 14.33 -8.08 -0.13
N LEU A 102 13.33 -8.08 -1.02
CA LEU A 102 12.53 -9.26 -1.37
C LEU A 102 12.87 -9.87 -2.73
N LYS A 103 13.74 -9.25 -3.53
CA LYS A 103 14.22 -9.85 -4.78
C LYS A 103 14.77 -11.25 -4.52
N ASP A 104 14.59 -12.14 -5.48
CA ASP A 104 14.99 -13.57 -5.41
C ASP A 104 14.23 -14.43 -4.37
N THR A 105 13.29 -13.88 -3.59
CA THR A 105 12.53 -14.66 -2.59
C THR A 105 11.21 -15.25 -3.10
N ALA A 106 10.75 -14.81 -4.29
CA ALA A 106 9.42 -15.06 -4.83
C ALA A 106 8.26 -14.60 -3.92
N LEU A 107 8.50 -13.69 -2.96
CA LEU A 107 7.47 -13.18 -2.04
C LEU A 107 6.60 -12.10 -2.68
N LEU A 108 7.16 -11.19 -3.48
CA LEU A 108 6.39 -10.11 -4.13
C LEU A 108 5.18 -10.61 -4.95
N PRO A 109 5.32 -11.60 -5.85
CA PRO A 109 4.16 -12.11 -6.58
C PRO A 109 3.15 -12.80 -5.65
N LYS A 110 3.62 -13.46 -4.57
CA LYS A 110 2.72 -14.09 -3.60
C LYS A 110 1.93 -13.07 -2.80
N LEU A 111 2.55 -11.96 -2.40
CA LEU A 111 1.89 -10.86 -1.70
C LEU A 111 0.80 -10.23 -2.56
N MET A 112 1.11 -9.95 -3.84
CA MET A 112 0.11 -9.41 -4.78
C MET A 112 -1.04 -10.39 -5.04
N LEU A 113 -0.75 -11.68 -5.18
CA LEU A 113 -1.78 -12.70 -5.37
C LEU A 113 -2.67 -12.84 -4.13
N GLN A 114 -2.08 -12.89 -2.94
CA GLN A 114 -2.81 -12.94 -1.68
C GLN A 114 -3.75 -11.73 -1.54
N GLU A 115 -3.25 -10.52 -1.81
CA GLU A 115 -4.09 -9.33 -1.73
C GLU A 115 -5.21 -9.36 -2.78
N ALA A 116 -4.94 -9.84 -4.00
CA ALA A 116 -5.98 -10.03 -5.01
C ALA A 116 -7.08 -10.99 -4.54
N GLU A 117 -6.71 -12.12 -3.94
CA GLU A 117 -7.65 -13.11 -3.39
C GLU A 117 -8.48 -12.52 -2.24
N THR A 118 -7.85 -11.78 -1.34
CA THR A 118 -8.56 -11.07 -0.27
C THR A 118 -9.54 -10.04 -0.83
N MET A 119 -9.12 -9.21 -1.79
CA MET A 119 -9.98 -8.18 -2.38
C MET A 119 -11.15 -8.79 -3.18
N GLU A 120 -10.94 -9.91 -3.87
CA GLU A 120 -12.01 -10.64 -4.54
C GLU A 120 -13.05 -11.15 -3.53
N PHE A 121 -12.59 -11.73 -2.41
CA PHE A 121 -13.48 -12.20 -1.35
C PHE A 121 -14.29 -11.04 -0.73
N LEU A 122 -13.66 -9.90 -0.50
CA LEU A 122 -14.31 -8.70 0.02
C LEU A 122 -15.29 -8.07 -0.98
N ALA A 123 -15.03 -8.17 -2.29
CA ALA A 123 -15.98 -7.72 -3.30
C ALA A 123 -17.29 -8.52 -3.28
N GLN A 124 -17.26 -9.78 -2.83
CA GLN A 124 -18.44 -10.62 -2.61
C GLN A 124 -19.13 -10.32 -1.27
N ASN A 125 -18.46 -9.62 -0.36
CA ASN A 125 -18.95 -9.25 0.97
C ASN A 125 -18.76 -7.74 1.21
N PRO A 126 -19.43 -6.86 0.44
CA PRO A 126 -19.12 -5.44 0.39
C PRO A 126 -19.50 -4.71 1.69
N HIS A 127 -18.69 -3.72 2.07
CA HIS A 127 -18.96 -2.81 3.18
C HIS A 127 -18.68 -1.35 2.77
N PRO A 128 -19.51 -0.37 3.14
CA PRO A 128 -19.35 1.02 2.70
C PRO A 128 -18.02 1.67 3.10
N ASN A 129 -17.46 1.27 4.24
CA ASN A 129 -16.18 1.79 4.76
C ASN A 129 -14.95 0.95 4.35
N ILE A 130 -15.09 0.04 3.39
CA ILE A 130 -13.98 -0.68 2.75
C ILE A 130 -13.85 -0.19 1.31
N VAL A 131 -12.61 -0.09 0.82
CA VAL A 131 -12.31 0.34 -0.55
C VAL A 131 -12.97 -0.55 -1.60
N GLY A 132 -13.53 0.07 -2.65
CA GLY A 132 -14.06 -0.68 -3.79
C GLY A 132 -12.96 -1.41 -4.59
N TYR A 133 -13.21 -2.67 -4.96
CA TYR A 133 -12.36 -3.47 -5.85
C TYR A 133 -13.04 -3.67 -7.21
N TYR A 134 -12.25 -3.59 -8.28
CA TYR A 134 -12.73 -3.72 -9.65
C TYR A 134 -12.04 -4.81 -10.47
N GLY A 135 -11.14 -5.59 -9.86
CA GLY A 135 -10.43 -6.68 -10.51
C GLY A 135 -8.91 -6.47 -10.61
N CYS A 136 -8.26 -7.47 -11.20
CA CYS A 136 -6.85 -7.50 -11.51
C CYS A 136 -6.57 -6.88 -12.88
N ARG A 137 -5.65 -5.92 -12.94
CA ARG A 137 -5.11 -5.43 -14.22
C ARG A 137 -4.12 -6.46 -14.77
N LEU A 138 -4.29 -6.84 -16.03
CA LEU A 138 -3.55 -7.93 -16.65
C LEU A 138 -2.59 -7.44 -17.74
N LYS A 139 -1.41 -8.06 -17.81
CA LYS A 139 -0.50 -7.97 -18.95
C LYS A 139 0.27 -9.28 -19.06
N ARG A 140 0.46 -9.80 -20.28
CA ARG A 140 1.21 -11.05 -20.54
C ARG A 140 0.74 -12.25 -19.67
N GLY A 141 -0.56 -12.33 -19.38
CA GLY A 141 -1.14 -13.41 -18.55
C GLY A 141 -0.83 -13.30 -17.05
N ARG A 142 -0.32 -12.16 -16.58
CA ARG A 142 0.05 -11.91 -15.18
C ARG A 142 -0.70 -10.71 -14.62
N ILE A 143 -0.82 -10.66 -13.30
CA ILE A 143 -1.39 -9.54 -12.55
C ILE A 143 -0.30 -8.47 -12.41
N VAL A 144 -0.53 -7.29 -12.99
CA VAL A 144 0.39 -6.15 -12.92
C VAL A 144 -0.09 -5.04 -11.97
N GLY A 145 -1.29 -5.21 -11.42
CA GLY A 145 -1.84 -4.36 -10.36
C GLY A 145 -3.29 -4.70 -10.02
N LEU A 146 -3.77 -4.14 -8.91
CA LEU A 146 -5.15 -4.25 -8.45
C LEU A 146 -5.86 -2.93 -8.75
N VAL A 147 -7.04 -3.00 -9.37
CA VAL A 147 -7.82 -1.81 -9.72
C VAL A 147 -8.81 -1.53 -8.60
N LEU A 148 -8.63 -0.38 -7.94
CA LEU A 148 -9.34 0.03 -6.74
C LEU A 148 -10.06 1.36 -6.94
N GLU A 149 -11.01 1.64 -6.05
CA GLU A 149 -11.56 2.98 -5.82
C GLU A 149 -10.42 3.97 -5.58
N THR A 150 -10.53 5.17 -6.17
CA THR A 150 -9.51 6.22 -6.04
C THR A 150 -10.01 7.35 -5.16
N PHE A 151 -9.09 7.98 -4.44
CA PHE A 151 -9.34 9.11 -3.57
C PHE A 151 -8.37 10.24 -3.92
N PRO A 152 -8.81 11.51 -3.92
CA PRO A 152 -7.90 12.64 -3.98
C PRO A 152 -6.86 12.58 -2.85
N LEU A 153 -5.60 12.92 -3.11
CA LEU A 153 -4.53 12.91 -2.10
C LEU A 153 -4.87 13.71 -0.82
N LYS A 154 -5.64 14.79 -0.97
CA LYS A 154 -6.18 15.60 0.14
C LYS A 154 -7.14 14.84 1.06
N HIS A 155 -7.38 13.56 0.83
CA HIS A 155 -8.22 12.69 1.64
C HIS A 155 -7.43 11.57 2.35
N ASP A 156 -6.11 11.50 2.16
CA ASP A 156 -5.24 10.57 2.89
C ASP A 156 -5.07 11.05 4.34
N LEU A 157 -5.58 10.26 5.30
CA LEU A 157 -5.58 10.66 6.70
C LEU A 157 -4.15 10.80 7.26
N ALA A 158 -3.15 10.08 6.76
CA ALA A 158 -1.76 10.26 7.19
C ALA A 158 -1.20 11.65 6.83
N VAL A 159 -1.69 12.27 5.77
CA VAL A 159 -1.29 13.62 5.34
C VAL A 159 -1.89 14.69 6.25
N ALA A 160 -2.99 14.39 6.95
CA ALA A 160 -3.71 15.37 7.76
C ALA A 160 -2.86 16.00 8.86
N ILE A 161 -1.91 15.26 9.46
CA ILE A 161 -0.98 15.84 10.45
C ILE A 161 -0.11 16.94 9.84
N GLN A 162 0.36 16.74 8.61
CA GLN A 162 1.27 17.68 7.97
C GLN A 162 0.52 18.86 7.36
N ARG A 163 -0.74 18.63 6.96
CA ARG A 163 -1.58 19.59 6.24
C ARG A 163 -3.01 19.61 6.80
N PRO A 164 -3.19 19.96 8.10
CA PRO A 164 -4.52 19.95 8.74
C PRO A 164 -5.50 20.90 8.06
N ASP A 165 -4.98 21.95 7.41
CA ASP A 165 -5.76 22.91 6.62
C ASP A 165 -6.60 22.26 5.51
N LEU A 166 -6.12 21.17 4.91
CA LEU A 166 -6.82 20.46 3.82
C LEU A 166 -8.02 19.66 4.29
N PHE A 167 -8.13 19.39 5.60
CA PHE A 167 -9.10 18.48 6.18
C PHE A 167 -10.13 19.18 7.07
N LYS A 168 -10.06 20.52 7.17
CA LYS A 168 -10.96 21.34 7.97
C LYS A 168 -12.43 21.06 7.62
N GLY A 169 -13.20 20.61 8.62
CA GLY A 169 -14.62 20.29 8.47
C GLY A 169 -14.92 18.92 7.84
N LEU A 170 -13.90 18.18 7.40
CA LEU A 170 -14.01 16.78 6.97
C LEU A 170 -13.70 15.82 8.12
N ILE A 171 -12.79 16.19 9.02
CA ILE A 171 -12.42 15.34 10.16
C ILE A 171 -13.49 15.43 11.25
N SER A 172 -14.15 14.30 11.50
CA SER A 172 -14.97 14.07 12.68
C SER A 172 -14.51 12.78 13.32
N LYS A 173 -13.93 12.86 14.52
CA LYS A 173 -13.46 11.68 15.26
C LYS A 173 -14.55 10.62 15.38
N ASP A 174 -15.75 11.02 15.81
CA ASP A 174 -16.85 10.09 16.01
C ASP A 174 -17.28 9.40 14.70
N ARG A 175 -17.35 10.15 13.60
CA ARG A 175 -17.69 9.59 12.28
C ARG A 175 -16.62 8.60 11.80
N ILE A 176 -15.36 8.98 11.91
CA ILE A 176 -14.21 8.16 11.48
C ILE A 176 -14.15 6.88 12.33
N MET A 177 -14.16 7.02 13.67
CA MET A 177 -14.07 5.86 14.56
C MET A 177 -15.27 4.93 14.42
N THR A 178 -16.47 5.46 14.20
CA THR A 178 -17.67 4.64 14.00
C THR A 178 -17.58 3.85 12.69
N GLY A 179 -17.20 4.51 11.58
CA GLY A 179 -17.09 3.84 10.28
C GLY A 179 -15.97 2.80 10.23
N LEU A 180 -14.83 3.08 10.89
CA LEU A 180 -13.71 2.13 10.97
C LEU A 180 -14.05 0.93 11.83
N ARG A 181 -14.69 1.11 13.00
CA ARG A 181 -15.17 -0.01 13.82
C ARG A 181 -16.15 -0.88 13.05
N ALA A 182 -17.10 -0.29 12.33
CA ALA A 182 -18.03 -1.05 11.49
C ALA A 182 -17.31 -1.87 10.40
N ALA A 183 -16.28 -1.31 9.76
CA ALA A 183 -15.48 -2.06 8.78
C ALA A 183 -14.69 -3.21 9.42
N VAL A 184 -14.08 -2.98 10.59
CA VAL A 184 -13.30 -3.99 11.31
C VAL A 184 -14.21 -5.10 11.84
N ASP A 185 -15.34 -4.75 12.46
CA ASP A 185 -16.36 -5.71 12.91
C ASP A 185 -16.85 -6.58 11.74
N HIS A 186 -17.06 -5.98 10.56
CA HIS A 186 -17.42 -6.70 9.35
C HIS A 186 -16.34 -7.72 8.95
N LEU A 187 -15.07 -7.32 8.89
CA LEU A 187 -13.94 -8.23 8.59
C LEU A 187 -13.89 -9.39 9.59
N HIS A 188 -13.98 -9.09 10.88
CA HIS A 188 -13.93 -10.10 11.94
C HIS A 188 -15.11 -11.08 11.83
N SER A 189 -16.30 -10.59 11.48
CA SER A 189 -17.50 -11.41 11.31
C SER A 189 -17.39 -12.43 10.16
N ILE A 190 -16.58 -12.13 9.14
CA ILE A 190 -16.28 -13.03 8.02
C ILE A 190 -14.95 -13.78 8.18
N GLY A 191 -14.37 -13.76 9.38
CA GLY A 191 -13.19 -14.54 9.76
C GLY A 191 -11.86 -13.96 9.28
N LEU A 192 -11.81 -12.68 8.92
CA LEU A 192 -10.60 -11.97 8.52
C LEU A 192 -10.17 -10.98 9.62
N ALA A 193 -8.87 -10.69 9.70
CA ALA A 193 -8.34 -9.52 10.40
C ALA A 193 -7.50 -8.69 9.41
N HIS A 194 -7.49 -7.36 9.56
CA HIS A 194 -6.74 -6.47 8.67
C HIS A 194 -5.23 -6.49 8.98
N ASN A 195 -4.88 -6.56 10.27
CA ASN A 195 -3.53 -6.63 10.82
C ASN A 195 -2.62 -5.40 10.58
N ASP A 196 -3.18 -4.29 10.12
CA ASP A 196 -2.41 -3.06 9.84
C ASP A 196 -3.29 -1.80 9.88
N ILE A 197 -4.10 -1.65 10.92
CA ILE A 197 -4.92 -0.45 11.10
C ILE A 197 -4.03 0.74 11.50
N ASN A 198 -3.89 1.70 10.60
CA ASN A 198 -3.13 2.94 10.81
C ASN A 198 -3.65 4.07 9.88
N PRO A 199 -3.29 5.35 10.09
CA PRO A 199 -3.76 6.48 9.29
C PRO A 199 -3.40 6.42 7.80
N ALA A 200 -2.26 5.81 7.44
CA ALA A 200 -1.86 5.67 6.03
C ALA A 200 -2.75 4.67 5.28
N ASN A 201 -3.42 3.79 6.02
CA ASN A 201 -4.40 2.85 5.48
C ASN A 201 -5.85 3.37 5.56
N ILE A 202 -6.05 4.67 5.80
CA ILE A 202 -7.37 5.30 5.91
C ILE A 202 -7.47 6.48 4.96
N MET A 203 -8.37 6.35 3.99
CA MET A 203 -8.80 7.45 3.14
C MET A 203 -10.12 8.03 3.62
N LEU A 204 -10.40 9.29 3.31
CA LEU A 204 -11.69 9.92 3.55
C LEU A 204 -12.47 10.06 2.22
N GLY A 205 -13.77 9.78 2.25
CA GLY A 205 -14.66 10.14 1.16
C GLY A 205 -14.97 11.64 1.14
N GLU A 206 -15.72 12.09 0.14
CA GLU A 206 -16.09 13.52 0.01
C GLU A 206 -16.92 14.03 1.20
N GLY A 207 -17.68 13.14 1.85
CA GLY A 207 -18.45 13.45 3.05
C GLY A 207 -17.67 13.24 4.36
N GLY A 208 -16.37 12.94 4.32
CA GLY A 208 -15.56 12.64 5.50
C GLY A 208 -15.82 11.25 6.11
N GLU A 209 -16.51 10.36 5.40
CA GLU A 209 -16.63 8.96 5.76
C GLU A 209 -15.29 8.23 5.56
N PRO A 210 -14.87 7.35 6.50
CA PRO A 210 -13.61 6.64 6.36
C PRO A 210 -13.73 5.50 5.37
N LYS A 211 -12.63 5.23 4.67
CA LYS A 211 -12.44 4.11 3.75
C LYS A 211 -11.14 3.42 4.14
N LEU A 212 -11.27 2.20 4.65
CA LEU A 212 -10.14 1.33 4.92
C LEU A 212 -9.58 0.81 3.59
N ILE A 213 -8.28 1.04 3.39
CA ILE A 213 -7.52 0.64 2.21
C ILE A 213 -6.37 -0.29 2.64
N ASP A 214 -5.66 -0.84 1.65
CA ASP A 214 -4.49 -1.70 1.82
C ASP A 214 -4.73 -3.01 2.59
N PHE A 215 -5.11 -4.05 1.83
CA PHE A 215 -5.41 -5.37 2.39
C PHE A 215 -4.24 -6.34 2.24
N GLY A 216 -3.02 -5.85 2.01
CA GLY A 216 -1.82 -6.69 1.83
C GLY A 216 -1.49 -7.56 3.05
N SER A 217 -1.82 -7.07 4.25
CA SER A 217 -1.65 -7.78 5.52
C SER A 217 -2.92 -8.49 5.99
N CYS A 218 -4.04 -8.34 5.28
CA CYS A 218 -5.31 -8.92 5.66
C CYS A 218 -5.32 -10.43 5.37
N GLN A 219 -5.69 -11.22 6.37
CA GLN A 219 -5.57 -12.67 6.37
C GLN A 219 -6.66 -13.31 7.24
N PRO A 220 -7.11 -14.55 6.94
CA PRO A 220 -7.97 -15.29 7.84
C PRO A 220 -7.32 -15.45 9.21
N VAL A 221 -8.13 -15.34 10.26
CA VAL A 221 -7.67 -15.42 11.65
C VAL A 221 -6.92 -16.75 11.87
N GLY A 222 -5.74 -16.66 12.49
CA GLY A 222 -4.86 -17.80 12.75
C GLY A 222 -3.90 -18.15 11.60
N GLN A 223 -4.00 -17.52 10.43
CA GLN A 223 -3.05 -17.72 9.33
C GLN A 223 -1.75 -16.94 9.53
N ARG A 224 -0.65 -17.45 8.95
CA ARG A 224 0.65 -16.79 9.03
C ARG A 224 0.68 -15.54 8.14
N LEU A 225 1.17 -14.44 8.70
CA LEU A 225 1.33 -13.18 8.00
C LEU A 225 2.64 -13.18 7.20
N MET A 226 2.58 -12.71 5.95
CA MET A 226 3.77 -12.43 5.12
C MET A 226 4.22 -10.97 5.23
N SER A 227 3.30 -10.07 5.56
CA SER A 227 3.51 -8.67 5.94
C SER A 227 2.53 -8.34 7.05
N CYS A 228 2.93 -7.48 8.00
CA CYS A 228 2.06 -7.05 9.07
C CYS A 228 2.63 -5.90 9.89
N GLY A 229 1.72 -5.06 10.40
CA GLY A 229 2.02 -4.04 11.39
C GLY A 229 2.88 -2.88 10.86
N THR A 230 2.56 -1.68 11.34
CA THR A 230 3.39 -0.50 11.13
C THR A 230 3.99 -0.08 12.47
N PRO A 231 5.32 0.18 12.57
CA PRO A 231 5.94 0.64 13.81
C PRO A 231 5.19 1.84 14.43
N GLY A 232 4.86 1.74 15.72
CA GLY A 232 4.05 2.73 16.44
C GLY A 232 2.53 2.51 16.35
N TRP A 233 2.06 1.60 15.49
CA TRP A 233 0.66 1.18 15.34
C TRP A 233 0.42 -0.28 15.74
N CYS A 234 1.48 -0.98 16.15
CA CYS A 234 1.43 -2.32 16.72
C CYS A 234 2.08 -2.33 18.12
N LYS A 235 1.53 -3.14 19.03
CA LYS A 235 2.05 -3.28 20.39
C LYS A 235 3.37 -4.04 20.43
N ASP A 236 3.42 -5.17 19.73
CA ASP A 236 4.53 -6.11 19.68
C ASP A 236 4.71 -6.61 18.23
N MET A 237 5.83 -7.25 17.92
CA MET A 237 6.01 -7.96 16.65
C MET A 237 5.17 -9.25 16.64
N PHE A 238 4.37 -9.43 15.60
CA PHE A 238 3.50 -10.60 15.44
C PHE A 238 3.64 -11.20 14.03
N TYR A 239 3.25 -12.46 13.87
CA TYR A 239 3.39 -13.19 12.59
C TYR A 239 2.17 -14.06 12.26
N THR A 240 1.10 -13.93 13.03
CA THR A 240 -0.14 -14.69 12.89
C THR A 240 -1.30 -13.71 12.92
N SER A 241 -2.27 -13.85 12.01
CA SER A 241 -3.44 -12.99 11.93
C SER A 241 -4.29 -13.12 13.19
N ASP A 242 -4.61 -11.98 13.82
CA ASP A 242 -5.39 -11.91 15.05
C ASP A 242 -6.23 -10.61 15.09
N PRO A 243 -7.54 -10.68 15.34
CA PRO A 243 -8.40 -9.52 15.55
C PRO A 243 -7.87 -8.51 16.56
N ALA A 244 -7.12 -8.96 17.57
CA ALA A 244 -6.56 -8.09 18.61
C ALA A 244 -5.58 -7.04 18.05
N HIS A 245 -4.98 -7.27 16.88
CA HIS A 245 -4.13 -6.28 16.22
C HIS A 245 -4.94 -5.09 15.70
N ASP A 246 -6.13 -5.35 15.16
CA ASP A 246 -7.02 -4.30 14.65
C ASP A 246 -7.60 -3.47 15.80
N GLU A 247 -7.99 -4.15 16.88
CA GLU A 247 -8.46 -3.50 18.12
C GLU A 247 -7.40 -2.55 18.70
N TYR A 248 -6.15 -2.99 18.73
CA TYR A 248 -5.05 -2.14 19.18
C TYR A 248 -4.84 -0.93 18.25
N GLY A 249 -4.86 -1.12 16.94
CA GLY A 249 -4.75 -0.02 15.99
C GLY A 249 -5.87 1.01 16.15
N LEU A 250 -7.11 0.56 16.37
CA LEU A 250 -8.25 1.44 16.68
C LEU A 250 -8.09 2.17 18.02
N GLU A 251 -7.56 1.50 19.05
CA GLU A 251 -7.27 2.12 20.36
C GLU A 251 -6.27 3.27 20.22
N VAL A 252 -5.19 3.07 19.46
CA VAL A 252 -4.15 4.09 19.22
C VAL A 252 -4.64 5.22 18.32
N LEU A 253 -5.51 4.91 17.35
CA LEU A 253 -6.03 5.89 16.40
C LEU A 253 -6.93 6.95 17.05
N GLY A 254 -7.68 6.59 18.09
CA GLY A 254 -8.57 7.52 18.79
C GLY A 254 -7.85 8.76 19.36
N PRO A 255 -6.84 8.60 20.23
CA PRO A 255 -6.02 9.70 20.73
C PRO A 255 -5.24 10.44 19.64
N TRP A 256 -4.82 9.72 18.59
CA TRP A 256 -4.15 10.33 17.44
C TRP A 256 -5.07 11.33 16.71
N LEU A 257 -6.34 10.97 16.50
CA LEU A 257 -7.36 11.85 15.91
C LEU A 257 -7.67 13.05 16.82
N GLU A 258 -7.71 12.86 18.15
CA GLU A 258 -7.90 13.98 19.09
C GLU A 258 -6.78 15.02 18.96
N LYS A 259 -5.53 14.56 18.90
CA LYS A 259 -4.38 15.43 18.71
C LYS A 259 -4.48 16.20 17.40
N LEU A 260 -4.84 15.52 16.32
CA LEU A 260 -5.03 16.11 15.00
C LEU A 260 -6.07 17.24 15.02
N ILE A 261 -7.24 16.99 15.61
CA ILE A 261 -8.32 17.98 15.73
C ILE A 261 -7.92 19.16 16.63
N SER A 262 -7.21 18.91 17.73
CA SER A 262 -6.72 19.98 18.62
C SER A 262 -5.69 20.90 17.98
N CYS A 263 -5.06 20.48 16.86
CA CYS A 263 -4.19 21.33 16.05
C CYS A 263 -4.95 22.14 14.98
N GLU A 264 -6.26 21.91 14.80
CA GLU A 264 -7.12 22.70 13.90
C GLU A 264 -7.73 23.94 14.58
N GLU A 265 -7.79 23.97 15.92
CA GLU A 265 -8.27 25.09 16.76
C GLU A 265 -7.18 26.11 17.08
#